data_AF-A0A7C1FN62-F1
#
_entry.id   AF-A0A7C1FN62-F1
#
_cell.length_a   1.000
_cell.length_b   1.000
_cell.length_c   1.000
_cell.angle_alpha   90.00
_cell.angle_beta   90.00
_cell.angle_gamma   90.00
#
_symmetry.space_group_name_H-M   'P 1'
#
loop_
_entity.id
_entity.type
_entity.pdbx_description
1 polymer ?
#
loop_
_entity_poly.entity_id
_entity_poly.type
_entity_poly.pdbx_seq_one_letter_code
_entity_poly.pdbx_strand_id
1 'polypeptide(L)'
;LNFGDPRRGWDFRSLGRGGVNFEEIIRALNAAGYTGPLSVEWEDSGMNRDHGAREACEFVRKLNFEPSRVAFDAAFDKEEQRK
;
A
#
# COMPACT_ATOMS: atom_id res chain seq x y z
N LEU A 1 5.26 27.13 -11.40
CA LEU A 1 4.00 26.39 -11.61
C LEU A 1 3.49 25.97 -10.24
N ASN A 2 2.24 26.28 -9.89
CA ASN A 2 1.66 25.88 -8.60
C ASN A 2 1.24 24.41 -8.62
N PHE A 3 1.05 23.77 -7.45
CA PHE A 3 0.40 22.44 -7.41
C PHE A 3 -0.99 22.52 -8.06
N GLY A 4 -1.32 21.49 -8.83
CA GLY A 4 -2.49 21.41 -9.71
C GLY A 4 -2.30 21.98 -11.11
N ASP A 5 -1.18 22.65 -11.41
CA ASP A 5 -0.90 23.12 -12.77
C ASP A 5 -0.52 21.93 -13.68
N PRO A 6 -1.27 21.66 -14.75
CA PRO A 6 -1.08 20.46 -15.59
C PRO A 6 0.24 20.47 -16.37
N ARG A 7 0.96 21.59 -16.40
CA ARG A 7 2.28 21.68 -17.04
C ARG A 7 3.40 21.18 -16.14
N ARG A 8 3.11 20.85 -14.87
CA ARG A 8 4.10 20.23 -13.98
C ARG A 8 4.39 18.82 -14.46
N GLY A 9 5.67 18.44 -14.44
CA GLY A 9 6.08 17.06 -14.70
C GLY A 9 5.63 16.07 -13.62
N TRP A 10 5.22 16.58 -12.44
CA TRP A 10 4.69 15.77 -11.34
C TRP A 10 3.82 16.62 -10.40
N ASP A 11 2.93 15.94 -9.68
CA ASP A 11 2.10 16.52 -8.62
C ASP A 11 1.82 15.49 -7.53
N PHE A 12 1.29 15.93 -6.39
CA PHE A 12 0.75 15.03 -5.38
C PHE A 12 -0.55 14.41 -5.88
N ARG A 13 -0.70 13.11 -5.64
CA ARG A 13 -1.85 12.31 -6.07
C ARG A 13 -2.35 11.50 -4.90
N SER A 14 -3.67 11.32 -4.84
CA SER A 14 -4.29 10.38 -3.90
C SER A 14 -3.64 8.99 -4.01
N LEU A 15 -3.49 8.30 -2.89
CA LEU A 15 -2.83 6.99 -2.85
C LEU A 15 -3.51 6.02 -3.83
N GLY A 16 -2.71 5.30 -4.60
CA GLY A 16 -3.19 4.42 -5.67
C GLY A 16 -3.49 5.08 -7.02
N ARG A 17 -3.39 6.42 -7.12
CA ARG A 17 -3.61 7.17 -8.38
C ARG A 17 -2.34 7.82 -8.96
N GLY A 18 -1.20 7.62 -8.30
CA GLY A 18 0.11 8.07 -8.75
C GLY A 18 0.96 6.95 -9.35
N GLY A 19 2.25 7.21 -9.48
CA GLY A 19 3.24 6.22 -9.98
C GLY A 19 3.94 5.39 -8.90
N VAL A 20 3.53 5.51 -7.63
CA VAL A 20 4.17 4.80 -6.51
C VAL A 20 3.68 3.35 -6.46
N ASN A 21 4.61 2.39 -6.39
CA ASN A 21 4.30 0.98 -6.22
C ASN A 21 4.15 0.61 -4.74
N PHE A 22 2.94 0.83 -4.19
CA PHE A 22 2.65 0.58 -2.77
C PHE A 22 2.70 -0.90 -2.39
N GLU A 23 2.41 -1.82 -3.31
CA GLU A 23 2.49 -3.28 -3.07
C GLU A 23 3.90 -3.69 -2.64
N GLU A 24 4.93 -3.21 -3.36
CA GLU A 24 6.33 -3.52 -3.03
C GLU A 24 6.77 -2.89 -1.70
N ILE A 25 6.22 -1.71 -1.36
CA ILE A 25 6.47 -1.08 -0.05
C ILE A 25 5.90 -1.94 1.08
N ILE A 26 4.66 -2.44 0.94
CA ILE A 26 4.07 -3.33 1.96
C ILE A 26 4.89 -4.62 2.09
N ARG A 27 5.34 -5.22 0.99
CA ARG A 27 6.20 -6.41 1.02
C ARG A 27 7.52 -6.15 1.72
N ALA A 28 8.15 -5.00 1.45
CA ALA A 28 9.38 -4.60 2.11
C ALA A 28 9.19 -4.37 3.63
N LEU A 29 8.08 -3.73 4.03
CA LEU A 29 7.73 -3.56 5.45
C LEU A 29 7.51 -4.90 6.15
N ASN A 30 6.80 -5.83 5.50
CA ASN A 30 6.61 -7.18 5.98
C ASN A 30 7.94 -7.93 6.14
N ALA A 31 8.84 -7.84 5.15
CA ALA A 31 10.17 -8.44 5.21
C ALA A 31 11.04 -7.85 6.33
N ALA A 32 10.89 -6.55 6.61
CA ALA A 32 11.57 -5.87 7.70
C ALA A 32 10.96 -6.15 9.09
N GLY A 33 9.82 -6.85 9.16
CA GLY A 33 9.11 -7.11 10.41
C GLY A 33 8.49 -5.87 11.05
N TYR A 34 8.11 -4.87 10.26
CA TYR A 34 7.48 -3.66 10.77
C TYR A 34 6.06 -3.94 11.27
N THR A 35 5.78 -3.60 12.53
CA THR A 35 4.48 -3.84 13.19
C THR A 35 3.78 -2.54 13.61
N GLY A 36 4.35 -1.39 13.27
CA GLY A 36 3.77 -0.08 13.58
C GLY A 36 2.56 0.27 12.69
N PRO A 37 1.89 1.39 12.97
CA PRO A 37 0.77 1.84 12.15
C PRO A 37 1.22 2.26 10.74
N LEU A 38 0.34 2.08 9.76
CA LEU A 38 0.45 2.70 8.43
C LEU A 38 -0.37 3.99 8.44
N SER A 39 0.31 5.14 8.45
CA SER A 39 -0.34 6.45 8.38
C SER A 39 -0.64 6.84 6.93
N VAL A 40 -1.74 7.58 6.73
CA VAL A 40 -2.13 8.14 5.43
C VAL A 40 -2.04 9.65 5.51
N GLU A 41 -1.07 10.21 4.80
CA GLU A 41 -1.02 11.63 4.45
C GLU A 41 -1.70 11.81 3.09
N TRP A 42 -2.72 12.66 3.03
CA TRP A 42 -3.53 12.82 1.82
C TRP A 42 -3.34 14.22 1.23
N GLU A 43 -2.90 14.27 -0.04
CA GLU A 43 -2.82 15.49 -0.85
C GLU A 43 -3.13 15.16 -2.33
N ASP A 44 -4.13 15.82 -2.89
CA ASP A 44 -4.41 15.84 -4.33
C ASP A 44 -5.23 17.09 -4.68
N SER A 45 -4.64 18.02 -5.43
CA SER A 45 -5.34 19.26 -5.82
C SER A 45 -6.50 19.03 -6.79
N GLY A 46 -6.56 17.86 -7.44
CA GLY A 46 -7.60 17.51 -8.41
C GLY A 46 -8.78 16.76 -7.81
N MET A 47 -8.81 16.53 -6.49
CA MET A 47 -9.81 15.68 -5.85
C MET A 47 -10.40 16.34 -4.59
N ASN A 48 -11.65 16.02 -4.26
CA ASN A 48 -12.24 16.46 -3.00
C ASN A 48 -11.54 15.76 -1.82
N ARG A 49 -11.21 16.54 -0.78
CA ARG A 49 -10.45 16.09 0.39
C ARG A 49 -11.07 14.88 1.10
N ASP A 50 -12.34 14.94 1.45
CA ASP A 50 -12.96 13.88 2.26
C ASP A 50 -13.16 12.61 1.47
N HIS A 51 -13.53 12.75 0.19
CA HIS A 51 -13.61 11.64 -0.74
C HIS A 51 -12.25 10.96 -0.93
N GLY A 52 -11.20 11.73 -1.20
CA GLY A 52 -9.87 11.20 -1.42
C GLY A 52 -9.27 10.59 -0.15
N ALA A 53 -9.43 11.22 1.01
CA ALA A 53 -8.94 10.68 2.28
C ALA A 53 -9.60 9.33 2.61
N ARG A 54 -10.92 9.20 2.37
CA ARG A 54 -11.63 7.94 2.53
C ARG A 54 -11.11 6.87 1.56
N GLU A 55 -11.03 7.21 0.28
CA GLU A 55 -10.54 6.29 -0.76
C GLU A 55 -9.11 5.81 -0.47
N ALA A 56 -8.21 6.71 -0.10
CA ALA A 56 -6.83 6.39 0.24
C ALA A 56 -6.73 5.46 1.45
N CYS A 57 -7.54 5.69 2.50
CA CYS A 57 -7.60 4.81 3.66
C CYS A 57 -8.10 3.41 3.28
N GLU A 58 -9.15 3.32 2.45
CA GLU A 58 -9.65 2.04 1.94
C GLU A 58 -8.60 1.31 1.07
N PHE A 59 -7.84 2.05 0.25
CA PHE A 59 -6.76 1.51 -0.57
C PHE A 59 -5.64 0.91 0.28
N VAL A 60 -5.12 1.65 1.27
CA VAL A 60 -4.04 1.15 2.14
C VAL A 60 -4.50 -0.06 2.93
N ARG A 61 -5.74 -0.08 3.42
CA ARG A 61 -6.29 -1.26 4.12
C ARG A 61 -6.39 -2.50 3.23
N LYS A 62 -6.69 -2.36 1.94
CA LYS A 62 -6.73 -3.48 1.00
C LYS A 62 -5.34 -4.05 0.71
N LEU A 63 -4.33 -3.19 0.67
CA LEU A 63 -2.94 -3.61 0.44
C LEU A 63 -2.26 -4.16 1.68
N ASN A 64 -2.69 -3.77 2.89
CA ASN A 64 -2.06 -4.23 4.12
C ASN A 64 -2.47 -5.68 4.44
N PHE A 65 -1.75 -6.64 3.86
CA PHE A 65 -1.92 -8.07 4.09
C PHE A 65 -0.81 -8.64 4.99
N GLU A 66 -1.16 -9.70 5.72
CA GLU A 66 -0.20 -10.48 6.51
C GLU A 66 0.67 -11.35 5.60
N PRO A 67 1.99 -11.40 5.81
CA PRO A 67 2.85 -12.33 5.08
C PRO A 67 2.59 -13.79 5.51
N SER A 68 2.89 -14.74 4.62
CA SER A 68 2.83 -16.17 4.97
C SER A 68 3.79 -16.49 6.12
N ARG A 69 3.32 -17.26 7.09
CA ARG A 69 4.14 -17.80 8.19
C ARG A 69 4.73 -19.18 7.88
N VAL A 70 4.37 -19.76 6.74
CA VAL A 70 4.81 -21.08 6.30
C VAL A 70 5.69 -20.88 5.08
N ALA A 71 6.88 -21.48 5.11
CA ALA A 71 7.73 -21.57 3.93
C ALA A 71 7.00 -22.36 2.85
N PHE A 72 7.02 -21.87 1.61
CA PHE A 72 6.22 -22.44 0.53
C PHE A 72 6.43 -23.95 0.38
N ASP A 73 7.69 -24.42 0.33
CA ASP A 73 8.01 -25.84 0.16
C ASP A 73 7.58 -26.70 1.36
N ALA A 74 7.61 -26.14 2.58
CA ALA A 74 7.19 -26.85 3.79
C ALA A 74 5.69 -27.15 3.78
N ALA A 75 4.86 -26.33 3.12
CA ALA A 75 3.42 -26.57 2.99
C ALA A 75 3.08 -27.80 2.13
N PHE A 76 4.03 -28.30 1.34
CA PHE A 76 3.86 -29.47 0.49
C PHE A 76 4.54 -30.73 1.03
N ASP A 77 5.20 -30.64 2.19
CA ASP A 77 5.73 -31.82 2.86
C ASP A 77 4.58 -32.69 3.40
N LYS A 78 4.66 -34.00 3.12
CA LYS A 78 3.59 -34.97 3.43
C LYS A 78 3.35 -35.12 4.94
N GLU A 79 4.35 -34.81 5.76
CA GLU A 79 4.19 -34.81 7.22
C GLU A 79 3.42 -33.59 7.72
N GLU A 80 3.63 -32.41 7.13
CA GLU A 80 2.88 -31.19 7.47
C GLU A 80 1.43 -31.26 6.99
N GLN A 81 1.14 -31.95 5.88
CA GLN A 81 -0.24 -32.15 5.40
C GLN A 81 -1.09 -33.11 6.27
N ARG A 82 -0.46 -33.85 7.18
CA ARG A 82 -1.13 -34.83 8.07
C ARG A 82 -1.40 -34.28 9.47
N LYS A 83 -0.88 -33.10 9.81
CA LYS A 83 -1.15 -32.38 11.06
C LYS A 83 -2.45 -31.60 10.95
#